data_AF-A0A959ZM86-F1
#
_entry.id   AF-A0A959ZM86-F1
#
_cell.length_a   1.000
_cell.length_b   1.000
_cell.length_c   1.000
_cell.angle_alpha   90.00
_cell.angle_beta   90.00
_cell.angle_gamma   90.00
#
_symmetry.space_group_name_H-M   'P 1'
#
loop_
_entity.id
_entity.type
_entity.pdbx_description
1 polymer ?
#
loop_
_entity_poly.entity_id
_entity_poly.type
_entity_poly.pdbx_seq_one_letter_code
_entity_poly.pdbx_strand_id
1 'polypeptide(L)'
;MNRDEVMDLVRNHLVVELELAPDQITETARFKEDFDADSLDLYELVMELEDQYGITVSEQEAAEIKTVGDAVDFVVAKAVA
;
A
#
# COMPACT_ATOMS: atom_id res chain seq x y z
N MET A 1 -8.07 4.84 13.16
CA MET A 1 -7.22 5.03 11.98
C MET A 1 -8.07 5.56 10.85
N ASN A 2 -7.66 6.62 10.16
CA ASN A 2 -8.41 7.15 9.02
C ASN A 2 -7.82 6.62 7.70
N ARG A 3 -8.69 6.37 6.72
CA ARG A 3 -8.30 5.95 5.36
C ARG A 3 -7.34 6.96 4.73
N ASP A 4 -7.60 8.25 4.95
CA ASP A 4 -6.80 9.34 4.41
C ASP A 4 -5.35 9.29 4.92
N GLU A 5 -5.14 8.98 6.20
CA GLU A 5 -3.79 8.88 6.80
C GLU A 5 -3.00 7.71 6.19
N VAL A 6 -3.67 6.58 5.96
CA VAL A 6 -3.05 5.40 5.33
C VAL A 6 -2.75 5.68 3.86
N MET A 7 -3.67 6.33 3.15
CA MET A 7 -3.46 6.74 1.75
C MET A 7 -2.26 7.68 1.63
N ASP A 8 -2.13 8.66 2.53
CA ASP A 8 -0.99 9.58 2.51
C ASP A 8 0.34 8.87 2.77
N LEU A 9 0.36 7.86 3.65
CA LEU A 9 1.55 7.04 3.88
C LEU A 9 1.89 6.20 2.64
N VAL A 10 0.93 5.45 2.10
CA VAL A 10 1.13 4.64 0.89
C VAL A 10 1.61 5.53 -0.26
N ARG A 11 1.01 6.71 -0.44
CA ARG A 11 1.43 7.68 -1.45
C ARG A 11 2.86 8.15 -1.22
N ASN A 12 3.24 8.48 0.02
CA ASN A 12 4.60 8.92 0.32
C ASN A 12 5.63 7.83 0.02
N HIS A 13 5.36 6.58 0.44
CA HIS A 13 6.21 5.44 0.12
C HIS A 13 6.41 5.31 -1.39
N LEU A 14 5.32 5.31 -2.15
CA LEU A 14 5.33 5.21 -3.62
C LEU A 14 6.07 6.37 -4.31
N VAL A 15 6.02 7.58 -3.76
CA VAL A 15 6.76 8.74 -4.28
C VAL A 15 8.26 8.63 -3.99
N VAL A 16 8.62 8.11 -2.82
CA VAL A 16 10.02 8.05 -2.36
C VAL A 16 10.76 6.85 -2.93
N GLU A 17 10.17 5.66 -2.83
CA GLU A 17 10.83 4.40 -3.21
C GLU A 17 10.70 4.12 -4.72
N LEU A 18 9.54 4.41 -5.31
CA LEU A 18 9.28 4.17 -6.74
C LEU A 18 9.40 5.43 -7.61
N GLU A 19 9.79 6.57 -7.03
CA GLU A 19 9.95 7.87 -7.72
C GLU A 19 8.71 8.30 -8.54
N LEU A 20 7.52 7.87 -8.12
CA LEU A 20 6.26 8.15 -8.82
C LEU A 20 5.75 9.56 -8.56
N ALA A 21 5.03 10.12 -9.52
CA ALA A 21 4.39 11.42 -9.33
C ALA A 21 3.10 11.26 -8.48
N PRO A 22 2.84 12.14 -7.48
CA PRO A 22 1.69 12.03 -6.58
C PRO A 22 0.32 11.99 -7.29
N ASP A 23 0.23 12.59 -8.47
CA ASP A 23 -0.96 12.65 -9.32
C ASP A 23 -1.25 11.32 -10.05
N GLN A 24 -0.24 10.46 -10.21
CA GLN A 24 -0.42 9.10 -10.74
C GLN A 24 -0.96 8.13 -9.68
N ILE A 25 -0.77 8.46 -8.39
CA ILE A 25 -1.18 7.62 -7.27
C ILE A 25 -2.66 7.86 -6.94
N THR A 26 -3.50 7.08 -7.64
CA THR A 26 -4.95 7.05 -7.47
C THR A 26 -5.41 5.75 -6.82
N GLU A 27 -6.58 5.74 -6.18
CA GLU A 27 -7.12 4.52 -5.57
C GLU A 27 -7.25 3.34 -6.54
N THR A 28 -7.52 3.65 -7.82
CA THR A 28 -7.67 2.65 -8.87
C THR A 28 -6.36 2.21 -9.51
N ALA A 29 -5.26 2.91 -9.21
CA ALA A 29 -3.96 2.59 -9.78
C ALA A 29 -3.48 1.25 -9.27
N ARG A 30 -2.95 0.43 -10.18
CA ARG A 30 -2.48 -0.92 -9.93
C ARG A 30 -0.97 -0.93 -9.77
N PHE A 31 -0.48 -1.51 -8.68
CA PHE A 31 0.95 -1.52 -8.38
C PHE A 31 1.77 -2.12 -9.52
N LYS A 32 1.35 -3.29 -10.02
CA LYS A 32 2.10 -3.98 -11.07
C LYS A 32 1.87 -3.40 -12.46
N GLU A 33 0.63 -3.08 -12.83
CA GLU A 33 0.30 -2.67 -14.19
C GLU A 33 0.56 -1.19 -14.48
N ASP A 34 0.39 -0.31 -13.48
CA ASP A 34 0.52 1.14 -13.66
C ASP A 34 1.87 1.68 -13.17
N PHE A 35 2.48 1.03 -12.18
CA PHE A 35 3.76 1.46 -11.58
C PHE A 35 4.94 0.55 -11.87
N ASP A 36 4.70 -0.59 -12.55
CA ASP A 36 5.70 -1.65 -12.77
C ASP A 36 6.38 -2.11 -11.45
N ALA A 37 5.65 -1.99 -10.33
CA ALA A 37 6.13 -2.38 -9.02
C ALA A 37 6.28 -3.91 -8.97
N ASP A 38 7.43 -4.36 -8.50
CA ASP A 38 7.73 -5.77 -8.37
C ASP A 38 7.25 -6.33 -7.02
N SER A 39 7.55 -7.61 -6.76
CA SER A 39 7.17 -8.25 -5.51
C SER A 39 7.93 -7.72 -4.29
N LEU A 40 9.14 -7.19 -4.49
CA LEU A 40 9.95 -6.60 -3.42
C LEU A 40 9.39 -5.24 -3.02
N ASP A 41 9.00 -4.41 -3.99
CA ASP A 41 8.37 -3.11 -3.72
C ASP A 41 7.10 -3.27 -2.87
N LEU A 42 6.24 -4.24 -3.25
CA LEU A 42 5.04 -4.56 -2.47
C LEU A 42 5.37 -5.11 -1.08
N TYR A 43 6.43 -5.92 -0.96
CA TYR A 43 6.86 -6.46 0.32
C TYR A 43 7.34 -5.36 1.26
N GLU A 44 8.11 -4.39 0.76
CA GLU A 44 8.60 -3.26 1.54
C GLU A 44 7.46 -2.34 2.01
N LEU A 45 6.51 -2.02 1.12
CA LEU A 45 5.30 -1.27 1.47
C LEU A 45 4.51 -1.99 2.59
N VAL A 46 4.30 -3.30 2.46
CA VAL A 46 3.57 -4.09 3.46
C VAL A 46 4.31 -4.09 4.79
N MET A 47 5.63 -4.28 4.81
CA MET A 47 6.40 -4.22 6.06
C MET A 47 6.31 -2.86 6.74
N GLU A 48 6.36 -1.76 5.99
CA GLU A 48 6.20 -0.41 6.55
C GLU A 48 4.82 -0.23 7.20
N LEU A 49 3.78 -0.72 6.53
CA LEU A 49 2.41 -0.69 7.06
C LEU A 49 2.25 -1.56 8.32
N GLU A 50 2.89 -2.73 8.36
CA GLU A 50 2.93 -3.60 9.54
C GLU A 50 3.60 -2.93 10.74
N ASP A 51 4.79 -2.35 10.55
CA ASP A 51 5.54 -1.68 11.63
C ASP A 51 4.81 -0.43 12.12
N GLN A 52 4.29 0.38 11.20
CA GLN A 52 3.61 1.63 11.53
C GLN A 52 2.28 1.42 12.28
N TYR A 53 1.50 0.41 11.87
CA TYR A 53 0.16 0.20 12.40
C TYR A 53 0.03 -1.01 13.32
N GLY A 54 1.11 -1.77 13.52
CA GLY A 54 1.13 -2.98 14.34
C GLY A 54 0.25 -4.10 13.78
N ILE A 55 0.03 -4.12 12.46
CA ILE A 55 -0.77 -5.15 11.79
C ILE A 55 0.11 -6.32 11.34
N THR A 56 -0.53 -7.40 10.92
CA THR A 56 0.16 -8.52 10.27
C THR A 56 -0.60 -8.90 9.00
N VAL A 57 0.15 -8.99 7.91
CA VAL A 57 -0.29 -9.27 6.55
C VAL A 57 0.38 -10.57 6.11
N SER A 58 -0.42 -11.59 5.84
CA SER A 58 0.12 -12.83 5.27
C SER A 58 0.46 -12.66 3.79
N GLU A 59 1.35 -13.49 3.26
CA GLU A 59 1.68 -13.50 1.83
C GLU A 59 0.44 -13.67 0.93
N GLN A 60 -0.54 -14.44 1.40
CA GLN A 60 -1.79 -14.68 0.67
C GLN A 60 -2.63 -13.40 0.59
N GLU A 61 -2.72 -12.66 1.68
CA GLU A 61 -3.43 -11.38 1.74
C GLU A 61 -2.70 -10.30 0.92
N ALA A 62 -1.36 -10.23 1.03
CA ALA A 62 -0.55 -9.33 0.23
C ALA A 62 -0.71 -9.61 -1.28
N ALA A 63 -0.85 -10.87 -1.69
CA ALA A 63 -1.09 -11.25 -3.08
C ALA A 63 -2.49 -10.85 -3.60
N GLU A 64 -3.45 -10.58 -2.71
CA GLU A 64 -4.77 -10.07 -3.08
C GLU A 64 -4.78 -8.56 -3.29
N ILE A 65 -3.79 -7.83 -2.74
CA ILE A 65 -3.63 -6.39 -2.92
C ILE A 65 -3.16 -6.11 -4.35
N LYS A 66 -4.02 -5.50 -5.17
CA LYS A 66 -3.73 -5.18 -6.58
C LYS A 66 -3.66 -3.68 -6.83
N THR A 67 -4.51 -2.92 -6.15
CA THR A 67 -4.60 -1.47 -6.29
C THR A 67 -4.17 -0.74 -5.02
N VAL A 68 -3.81 0.53 -5.17
CA VAL A 68 -3.53 1.42 -4.03
C VAL A 68 -4.72 1.45 -3.07
N GLY A 69 -5.95 1.52 -3.60
CA GLY A 69 -7.17 1.46 -2.82
C GLY A 69 -7.28 0.18 -2.00
N ASP A 70 -6.96 -0.98 -2.59
CA ASP A 70 -6.98 -2.28 -1.89
C ASP A 70 -6.00 -2.29 -0.71
N ALA A 71 -4.79 -1.76 -0.89
CA ALA A 71 -3.78 -1.71 0.18
C ALA A 71 -4.28 -0.87 1.36
N VAL A 72 -4.83 0.31 1.04
CA VAL A 72 -5.38 1.23 2.03
C VAL A 72 -6.58 0.59 2.76
N ASP A 73 -7.51 0.00 2.02
CA ASP A 73 -8.66 -0.72 2.56
C ASP A 73 -8.25 -1.85 3.50
N PHE A 74 -7.25 -2.63 3.08
CA PHE A 74 -6.76 -3.77 3.83
C PHE A 74 -6.19 -3.36 5.19
N VAL A 75 -5.34 -2.34 5.20
CA VAL A 75 -4.75 -1.80 6.43
C VAL A 75 -5.83 -1.24 7.35
N VAL A 76 -6.76 -0.45 6.81
CA VAL A 76 -7.91 0.09 7.57
C VAL A 76 -8.75 -1.02 8.19
N ALA A 77 -9.02 -2.11 7.46
CA ALA A 77 -9.77 -3.24 7.99
C ALA A 77 -9.02 -3.97 9.11
N LYS A 78 -7.69 -4.12 8.98
CA LYS A 78 -6.84 -4.84 9.95
C LYS A 78 -6.57 -4.07 11.23
N ALA A 79 -6.26 -2.78 11.17
CA ALA A 79 -5.89 -2.02 12.37
C ALA A 79 -7.10 -1.60 13.24
N VAL A 80 -8.32 -1.91 12.80
CA VAL A 80 -9.56 -1.73 13.57
C VAL A 80 -9.92 -3.01 14.36
N ALA A 81 -9.23 -4.14 14.12
CA ALA A 81 -9.41 -5.41 14.82
C ALA A 81 -8.48 -5.54 16.04
#